data_AF-A0A956JF53-F1
#
_entry.id   AF-A0A956JF53-F1
#
_cell.length_a   1.000
_cell.length_b   1.000
_cell.length_c   1.000
_cell.angle_alpha   90.00
_cell.angle_beta   90.00
_cell.angle_gamma   90.00
#
_symmetry.space_group_name_H-M   'P 1'
#
loop_
_entity.id
_entity.type
_entity.pdbx_description
1 polymer ?
#
loop_
_entity_poly.entity_id
_entity_poly.type
_entity_poly.pdbx_seq_one_letter_code
_entity_poly.pdbx_strand_id
1 'polypeptide(L)'
;MAGSSAPSPAMAGGLAPLALLLALAGLLATDLDAVDEGMMRGAIGRDLVRIADLASLRGTEGSAGPTATMPVTVIPEGGPGWLGAAAEAAVEADPVFTSGEPHLLRVDLVEHARCYGVRSQLWRQGWSLRAPDPLWVTPAPWVALLSLLAGAGWAGLRRRLAGGLALAGVLAQLLVLALPWPPGFARPSLQDRWHDGPLGHAVVELARALPDASVAIGAGVVTLCLVLMIFDHRRSSEAGGGVVAAGMLGVLGALAWLEAALRVGLVPWVAQPAGWLALVGAAGLWAWAGRRRSALERERA
;
A
#
# COMPACT_ATOMS: atom_id res chain seq x y z
N MET A 1 -36.29 -32.18 14.11
CA MET A 1 -36.60 -31.43 12.88
C MET A 1 -36.58 -29.94 13.22
N ALA A 2 -35.43 -29.28 13.05
CA ALA A 2 -35.31 -27.84 13.23
C ALA A 2 -35.57 -27.17 11.88
N GLY A 3 -36.70 -26.47 11.76
CA GLY A 3 -37.03 -25.69 10.57
C GLY A 3 -36.05 -24.54 10.42
N SER A 4 -35.04 -24.70 9.57
CA SER A 4 -34.21 -23.60 9.10
C SER A 4 -35.07 -22.73 8.19
N SER A 5 -35.67 -21.68 8.75
CA SER A 5 -36.29 -20.62 7.97
C SER A 5 -35.19 -19.88 7.21
N ALA A 6 -34.95 -20.30 5.96
CA ALA A 6 -34.07 -19.57 5.08
C ALA A 6 -34.54 -18.10 5.00
N PRO A 7 -33.64 -17.13 5.17
CA PRO A 7 -34.02 -15.72 5.15
C PRO A 7 -34.68 -15.37 3.82
N SER A 8 -35.81 -14.66 3.91
CA SER A 8 -36.58 -14.19 2.76
C SER A 8 -35.68 -13.43 1.75
N PRO A 9 -35.81 -13.67 0.44
CA PRO A 9 -35.03 -12.99 -0.60
C PRO A 9 -35.18 -11.46 -0.56
N ALA A 10 -36.26 -10.93 0.04
CA ALA A 10 -36.45 -9.51 0.25
C ALA A 10 -35.43 -8.90 1.25
N MET A 11 -35.00 -9.65 2.28
CA MET A 11 -33.98 -9.17 3.22
C MET A 11 -32.57 -9.18 2.61
N ALA A 12 -32.30 -10.06 1.64
CA ALA A 12 -31.01 -10.13 0.96
C ALA A 12 -30.77 -8.94 0.00
N GLY A 13 -31.83 -8.30 -0.50
CA GLY A 13 -31.75 -7.13 -1.37
C GLY A 13 -31.33 -5.84 -0.65
N GLY A 14 -31.68 -5.69 0.63
CA GLY A 14 -31.37 -4.49 1.42
C GLY A 14 -29.93 -4.39 1.94
N LEU A 15 -29.20 -5.51 1.98
CA LEU A 15 -27.85 -5.55 2.55
C LEU A 15 -26.80 -4.86 1.69
N ALA A 16 -26.88 -4.98 0.36
CA ALA A 16 -25.94 -4.34 -0.56
C ALA A 16 -26.00 -2.80 -0.53
N PRO A 17 -27.17 -2.14 -0.65
CA PRO A 17 -27.23 -0.68 -0.57
C PRO A 17 -26.84 -0.17 0.81
N LEU A 18 -27.21 -0.85 1.91
CA LEU A 18 -26.77 -0.47 3.25
C LEU A 18 -25.24 -0.55 3.38
N ALA A 19 -24.62 -1.65 2.92
CA ALA A 19 -23.18 -1.81 2.95
C ALA A 19 -22.45 -0.74 2.14
N LEU A 20 -22.99 -0.36 0.97
CA LEU A 20 -22.47 0.75 0.16
C LEU A 20 -22.62 2.10 0.88
N LEU A 21 -23.78 2.37 1.49
CA LEU A 21 -24.00 3.61 2.25
C LEU A 21 -23.05 3.72 3.43
N LEU A 22 -22.81 2.63 4.19
CA LEU A 22 -21.83 2.60 5.26
C LEU A 22 -20.41 2.86 4.74
N ALA A 23 -20.06 2.25 3.60
CA ALA A 23 -18.76 2.47 2.96
C ALA A 23 -18.54 3.96 2.62
N LEU A 24 -19.52 4.56 1.95
CA LEU A 24 -19.47 5.97 1.54
C LEU A 24 -19.54 6.93 2.73
N ALA A 25 -20.36 6.64 3.74
CA ALA A 25 -20.45 7.43 4.96
C ALA A 25 -19.12 7.42 5.72
N GLY A 26 -18.45 6.26 5.83
CA GLY A 26 -17.12 6.18 6.43
C GLY A 26 -16.07 6.98 5.65
N LEU A 27 -16.11 6.95 4.31
CA LEU A 27 -15.21 7.78 3.50
C LEU A 27 -15.48 9.28 3.68
N LEU A 28 -16.76 9.70 3.71
CA LEU A 28 -17.15 11.10 3.89
C LEU A 28 -16.83 11.62 5.29
N ALA A 29 -16.88 10.75 6.30
CA ALA A 29 -16.54 11.07 7.68
C ALA A 29 -15.02 10.97 7.98
N THR A 30 -14.20 10.67 6.96
CA THR A 30 -12.74 10.55 7.13
C THR A 30 -12.15 11.91 7.47
N ASP A 31 -11.37 11.96 8.54
CA ASP A 31 -10.55 13.11 8.89
C ASP A 31 -9.28 13.08 8.04
N LEU A 32 -9.30 13.84 6.94
CA LEU A 32 -8.19 13.87 5.98
C LEU A 32 -6.92 14.46 6.60
N ASP A 33 -7.01 15.44 7.50
CA ASP A 33 -5.84 16.04 8.13
C ASP A 33 -5.10 15.01 8.99
N ALA A 34 -5.84 14.17 9.71
CA ALA A 34 -5.26 13.06 10.47
C ALA A 34 -4.68 11.95 9.58
N VAL A 35 -5.24 11.70 8.39
CA VAL A 35 -4.65 10.77 7.40
C VAL A 35 -3.34 11.35 6.87
N ASP A 36 -3.35 12.62 6.49
CA ASP A 36 -2.21 13.35 5.95
C ASP A 36 -1.06 13.35 6.96
N GLU A 37 -1.34 13.73 8.22
CA GLU A 37 -0.37 13.70 9.32
C GLU A 37 0.21 12.30 9.54
N GLY A 38 -0.64 11.27 9.63
CA GLY A 38 -0.18 9.90 9.81
C GLY A 38 0.68 9.39 8.64
N MET A 39 0.36 9.78 7.40
CA MET A 39 1.17 9.46 6.23
C MET A 39 2.52 10.16 6.25
N MET A 40 2.55 11.44 6.60
CA MET A 40 3.78 12.22 6.68
C MET A 40 4.70 11.70 7.79
N ARG A 41 4.18 11.33 8.96
CA ARG A 41 4.96 10.66 10.03
C ARG A 41 5.64 9.39 9.52
N GLY A 42 4.91 8.55 8.80
CA GLY A 42 5.48 7.35 8.17
C GLY A 42 6.52 7.67 7.08
N ALA A 43 6.34 8.77 6.34
CA ALA A 43 7.28 9.22 5.33
C ALA A 43 8.59 9.76 5.95
N ILE A 44 8.52 10.47 7.08
CA ILE A 44 9.70 10.92 7.83
C ILE A 44 10.58 9.72 8.21
N GLY A 45 9.99 8.67 8.81
CA GLY A 45 10.75 7.46 9.15
C GLY A 45 11.44 6.83 7.94
N ARG A 46 10.75 6.71 6.80
CA ARG A 46 11.35 6.17 5.55
C ARG A 46 12.46 7.06 4.99
N ASP A 47 12.29 8.37 5.06
CA ASP A 47 13.30 9.32 4.57
C ASP A 47 14.55 9.32 5.47
N LEU A 48 14.41 9.09 6.78
CA LEU A 48 15.54 8.86 7.68
C LEU A 48 16.33 7.61 7.33
N VAL A 49 15.64 6.50 7.03
CA VAL A 49 16.29 5.28 6.54
C VAL A 49 17.10 5.58 5.29
N ARG A 50 16.51 6.30 4.32
CA ARG A 50 17.21 6.70 3.09
C ARG A 50 18.44 7.57 3.35
N ILE A 51 18.39 8.50 4.32
CA ILE A 51 19.56 9.30 4.72
C ILE A 51 20.62 8.43 5.39
N ALA A 52 20.24 7.48 6.24
CA ALA A 52 21.17 6.55 6.86
C ALA A 52 21.89 5.68 5.83
N ASP A 53 21.17 5.21 4.81
CA ASP A 53 21.71 4.43 3.70
C ASP A 53 22.67 5.28 2.85
N LEU A 54 22.29 6.52 2.50
CA LEU A 54 23.15 7.46 1.77
C LEU A 54 24.42 7.84 2.55
N ALA A 55 24.34 7.87 3.88
CA ALA A 55 25.47 8.12 4.75
C ALA A 55 26.32 6.87 5.02
N SER A 56 25.94 5.72 4.44
CA SER A 56 26.56 4.40 4.66
C SER A 56 26.65 4.01 6.15
N LEU A 57 25.65 4.44 6.94
CA LEU A 57 25.60 4.17 8.38
C LEU A 57 24.97 2.81 8.70
N ARG A 58 24.10 2.34 7.80
CA ARG A 58 23.56 0.98 7.79
C ARG A 58 24.58 0.15 7.03
N GLY A 59 25.50 -0.50 7.77
CA GLY A 59 26.59 -1.25 7.16
C GLY A 59 26.09 -2.19 6.05
N THR A 60 26.84 -2.29 4.97
CA THR A 60 26.57 -3.29 3.92
C THR A 60 26.62 -4.68 4.55
N GLU A 61 25.61 -5.52 4.27
CA GLU A 61 25.54 -6.90 4.77
C GLU A 61 26.90 -7.60 4.61
N GLY A 62 27.57 -7.88 5.73
CA GLY A 62 28.88 -8.56 5.76
C GLY A 62 30.00 -7.82 6.49
N SER A 63 29.90 -6.50 6.74
CA SER A 63 30.86 -5.80 7.62
C SER A 63 30.28 -5.61 9.01
N ALA A 64 30.54 -6.54 9.92
CA ALA A 64 30.32 -6.37 11.35
C ALA A 64 31.30 -5.32 11.92
N GLY A 65 31.12 -4.06 11.53
CA GLY A 65 31.63 -2.91 12.29
C GLY A 65 30.70 -2.62 13.46
N PRO A 66 31.19 -2.00 14.54
CA PRO A 66 30.31 -1.61 15.64
C PRO A 66 29.20 -0.71 15.10
N THR A 67 27.95 -1.04 15.42
CA THR A 67 26.77 -0.17 15.30
C THR A 67 26.97 1.06 16.19
N ALA A 68 27.86 1.95 15.76
CA ALA A 68 28.04 3.24 16.37
C ALA A 68 26.82 4.06 15.99
N THR A 69 25.90 4.22 16.93
CA THR A 69 24.77 5.12 16.77
C THR A 69 25.29 6.53 16.55
N MET A 70 24.59 7.28 15.71
CA MET A 70 24.97 8.63 15.35
C MET A 70 24.08 9.63 16.09
N PRO A 71 24.65 10.42 17.03
CA PRO A 71 23.87 11.40 17.76
C PRO A 71 23.53 12.60 16.85
N VAL A 72 22.24 12.89 16.73
CA VAL A 72 21.68 13.96 15.90
C VAL A 72 20.70 14.82 16.70
N THR A 73 20.77 16.13 16.47
CA THR A 73 19.80 17.11 16.96
C THR A 73 18.85 17.43 15.81
N VAL A 74 17.56 17.18 16.02
CA VAL A 74 16.53 17.44 15.02
C VAL A 74 16.27 18.95 14.94
N ILE A 75 16.29 19.49 13.72
CA ILE A 75 15.96 20.88 13.45
C ILE A 75 14.83 20.89 12.41
N PRO A 76 13.58 21.17 12.79
CA PRO A 76 12.51 21.34 11.81
C PRO A 76 12.76 22.62 11.01
N GLU A 77 12.87 22.49 9.69
CA GLU A 77 12.96 23.63 8.77
C GLU A 77 11.58 23.87 8.16
N GLY A 78 10.80 24.75 8.79
CA GLY A 78 9.44 25.05 8.33
C GLY A 78 8.44 23.92 8.61
N GLY A 79 7.25 24.04 8.03
CA GLY A 79 6.18 23.06 8.19
C GLY A 79 5.32 23.22 9.46
N PRO A 80 4.42 22.27 9.72
CA PRO A 80 3.48 22.33 10.83
C PRO A 80 4.18 22.07 12.18
N GLY A 81 3.62 22.61 13.26
CA GLY A 81 4.24 22.55 14.60
C GLY A 81 4.50 21.13 15.15
N TRP A 82 3.84 20.10 14.61
CA TRP A 82 4.06 18.70 14.99
C TRP A 82 5.28 18.07 14.30
N LEU A 83 5.84 18.69 13.25
CA LEU A 83 6.91 18.11 12.44
C LEU A 83 8.17 17.78 13.27
N GLY A 84 8.57 18.69 14.16
CA GLY A 84 9.74 18.48 15.03
C GLY A 84 9.58 17.26 15.92
N ALA A 85 8.46 17.17 16.66
CA ALA A 85 8.17 16.03 17.53
C ALA A 85 8.05 14.70 16.75
N ALA A 86 7.49 14.73 15.55
CA ALA A 86 7.42 13.54 14.69
C ALA A 86 8.80 13.09 14.20
N ALA A 87 9.68 14.01 13.85
CA ALA A 87 11.05 13.71 13.44
C ALA A 87 11.90 13.21 14.62
N GLU A 88 11.74 13.79 15.81
CA GLU A 88 12.37 13.29 17.05
C GLU A 88 11.92 11.86 17.37
N ALA A 89 10.61 11.59 17.34
CA ALA A 89 10.09 10.24 17.56
C ALA A 89 10.60 9.24 16.51
N ALA A 90 10.79 9.68 15.26
CA ALA A 90 11.35 8.85 14.20
C ALA A 90 12.85 8.58 14.42
N VAL A 91 13.62 9.54 14.93
CA VAL A 91 15.02 9.34 15.36
C VAL A 91 15.11 8.36 16.51
N GLU A 92 14.26 8.49 17.53
CA GLU A 92 14.23 7.59 18.69
C GLU A 92 13.86 6.14 18.32
N ALA A 93 13.05 5.96 17.28
CA ALA A 93 12.66 4.65 16.78
C ALA A 93 13.71 4.01 15.84
N ASP A 94 14.67 4.78 15.32
CA ASP A 94 15.66 4.29 14.37
C ASP A 94 16.89 3.68 15.08
N PRO A 95 17.35 2.48 14.69
CA PRO A 95 18.50 1.84 15.34
C PRO A 95 19.85 2.51 15.06
N VAL A 96 19.93 3.42 14.09
CA VAL A 96 21.17 4.07 13.65
C VAL A 96 21.35 5.44 14.28
N PHE A 97 20.27 6.15 14.55
CA PHE A 97 20.33 7.50 15.10
C PHE A 97 20.06 7.50 16.60
N THR A 98 20.64 8.47 17.31
CA THR A 98 20.29 8.78 18.70
C THR A 98 20.07 10.28 18.84
N SER A 99 19.23 10.69 19.79
CA SER A 99 19.07 12.12 20.06
C SER A 99 20.34 12.69 20.72
N GLY A 100 20.88 13.78 20.19
CA GLY A 100 22.01 14.49 20.81
C GLY A 100 22.93 15.25 19.83
N GLU A 101 24.06 15.72 20.35
CA GLU A 101 25.11 16.40 19.60
C GLU A 101 26.19 15.40 19.12
N PRO A 102 26.95 15.68 18.04
CA PRO A 102 27.17 16.99 17.42
C PRO A 102 26.56 17.18 16.02
N HIS A 103 25.76 16.23 15.52
CA HIS A 103 25.22 16.28 14.16
C HIS A 103 23.85 16.94 14.14
N LEU A 104 23.50 17.58 13.03
CA LEU A 104 22.18 18.21 12.87
C LEU A 104 21.41 17.44 11.80
N LEU A 105 20.17 17.11 12.11
CA LEU A 105 19.24 16.49 11.18
C LEU A 105 18.12 17.47 10.90
N ARG A 106 18.20 18.13 9.74
CA ARG A 106 17.17 19.07 9.29
C ARG A 106 16.07 18.30 8.60
N VAL A 107 14.82 18.55 8.97
CA VAL A 107 13.65 17.92 8.35
C VAL A 107 12.72 19.02 7.86
N ASP A 108 12.38 18.96 6.58
CA ASP A 108 11.54 19.93 5.87
C ASP A 108 10.35 19.22 5.23
N LEU A 109 9.23 19.91 5.19
CA LEU A 109 7.99 19.46 4.58
C LEU A 109 7.61 20.41 3.44
N VAL A 110 7.63 19.88 2.22
CA VAL A 110 7.25 20.59 1.01
C VAL A 110 5.80 20.26 0.66
N GLU A 111 4.91 21.23 0.81
CA GLU A 111 3.51 21.08 0.40
C GLU A 111 3.30 21.55 -1.05
N HIS A 112 2.65 20.73 -1.88
CA HIS A 112 2.24 21.12 -3.22
C HIS A 112 0.95 20.44 -3.68
N ALA A 113 -0.13 21.21 -3.82
CA ALA A 113 -1.39 20.76 -4.44
C ALA A 113 -1.90 19.39 -3.90
N ARG A 114 -1.91 19.21 -2.58
CA ARG A 114 -2.29 17.97 -1.87
C ARG A 114 -1.30 16.79 -2.02
N CYS A 115 -0.09 17.07 -2.49
CA CYS A 115 1.05 16.18 -2.37
C CYS A 115 2.00 16.76 -1.32
N TYR A 116 2.55 15.89 -0.49
CA TYR A 116 3.50 16.28 0.54
C TYR A 116 4.84 15.62 0.28
N GLY A 117 5.90 16.40 0.21
CA GLY A 117 7.27 15.93 0.06
C GLY A 117 7.99 16.04 1.39
N VAL A 118 8.45 14.93 1.96
CA VAL A 118 9.33 14.94 3.13
C VAL A 118 10.77 14.96 2.66
N ARG A 119 11.60 15.81 3.29
CA ARG A 119 13.00 15.93 2.93
C ARG A 119 13.87 16.14 4.16
N SER A 120 14.77 15.21 4.37
CA SER A 120 15.74 15.25 5.45
C SER A 120 17.13 15.60 4.92
N GLN A 121 17.91 16.28 5.75
CA GLN A 121 19.27 16.72 5.43
C GLN A 121 20.15 16.56 6.67
N LEU A 122 21.17 15.72 6.55
CA LEU A 122 22.13 15.46 7.61
C LEU A 122 23.33 16.40 7.47
N TRP A 123 23.65 17.12 8.54
CA TRP A 123 24.81 18.01 8.64
C TRP A 123 25.83 17.46 9.63
N ARG A 124 27.07 17.29 9.16
CA ARG A 124 28.19 16.74 9.93
C ARG A 124 29.48 17.47 9.59
N GLN A 125 30.04 18.22 10.55
CA GLN A 125 31.39 18.80 10.48
C GLN A 125 31.71 19.52 9.15
N GLY A 126 30.78 20.38 8.68
CA GLY A 126 30.93 21.13 7.42
C GLY A 126 30.48 20.39 6.16
N TRP A 127 30.07 19.12 6.28
CA TRP A 127 29.46 18.36 5.20
C TRP A 127 27.94 18.36 5.36
N SER A 128 27.25 18.37 4.23
CA SER A 128 25.80 18.27 4.18
C SER A 128 25.39 17.18 3.22
N LEU A 129 24.71 16.17 3.73
CA LEU A 129 24.15 15.07 2.96
C LEU A 129 22.64 15.29 2.86
N ARG A 130 22.13 15.23 1.63
CA ARG A 130 20.72 15.39 1.33
C ARG A 130 20.29 14.32 0.34
N ALA A 131 19.11 13.75 0.55
CA ALA A 131 18.46 13.00 -0.53
C ALA A 131 18.23 13.94 -1.74
N PRO A 132 18.50 13.48 -2.97
CA PRO A 132 18.40 14.33 -4.16
C PRO A 132 16.97 14.82 -4.40
N ASP A 133 15.98 13.96 -4.11
CA ASP A 133 14.55 14.24 -4.31
C ASP A 133 13.76 14.04 -3.00
N PRO A 134 12.78 14.91 -2.69
CA PRO A 134 11.86 14.70 -1.58
C PRO A 134 11.09 13.37 -1.74
N LEU A 135 10.82 12.71 -0.61
CA LEU A 135 9.92 11.56 -0.59
C LEU A 135 8.48 12.06 -0.66
N TRP A 136 7.87 11.94 -1.84
CA TRP A 136 6.50 12.38 -2.09
C TRP A 136 5.47 11.35 -1.63
N VAL A 137 4.47 11.83 -0.89
CA VAL A 137 3.27 11.09 -0.52
C VAL A 137 2.02 11.83 -0.99
N THR A 138 1.02 11.06 -1.41
CA THR A 138 -0.29 11.58 -1.85
C THR A 138 -1.39 10.83 -1.10
N PRO A 139 -1.95 11.41 -0.03
CA PRO A 139 -3.06 10.83 0.71
C PRO A 139 -4.29 10.75 -0.18
N ALA A 140 -4.77 9.54 -0.39
CA ALA A 140 -5.93 9.27 -1.25
C ALA A 140 -6.66 7.99 -0.79
N PRO A 141 -7.20 7.96 0.44
CA PRO A 141 -7.90 6.79 0.98
C PRO A 141 -9.08 6.35 0.11
N TRP A 142 -9.68 7.29 -0.63
CA TRP A 142 -10.72 7.01 -1.62
C TRP A 142 -10.28 6.03 -2.71
N VAL A 143 -8.99 6.00 -3.10
CA VAL A 143 -8.47 5.05 -4.10
C VAL A 143 -8.64 3.61 -3.61
N ALA A 144 -8.27 3.35 -2.36
CA ALA A 144 -8.40 2.04 -1.74
C ALA A 144 -9.88 1.62 -1.66
N LEU A 145 -10.77 2.52 -1.25
CA LEU A 145 -12.18 2.20 -1.14
C LEU A 145 -12.89 2.02 -2.48
N LEU A 146 -12.75 2.97 -3.42
CA LEU A 146 -13.47 2.92 -4.70
C LEU A 146 -13.07 1.68 -5.52
N SER A 147 -11.79 1.32 -5.47
CA SER A 147 -11.29 0.11 -6.12
C SER A 147 -11.89 -1.17 -5.52
N LEU A 148 -12.03 -1.27 -4.18
CA LEU A 148 -12.74 -2.38 -3.53
C LEU A 148 -14.22 -2.43 -3.88
N LEU A 149 -14.91 -1.29 -3.91
CA LEU A 149 -16.34 -1.22 -4.26
C LEU A 149 -16.57 -1.64 -5.71
N ALA A 150 -15.72 -1.19 -6.63
CA ALA A 150 -15.77 -1.60 -8.04
C ALA A 150 -15.51 -3.11 -8.19
N GLY A 151 -14.50 -3.65 -7.48
CA GLY A 151 -14.20 -5.08 -7.44
C GLY A 151 -15.36 -5.90 -6.89
N ALA A 152 -15.99 -5.45 -5.81
CA ALA A 152 -17.16 -6.11 -5.21
C ALA A 152 -18.38 -6.08 -6.16
N GLY A 153 -18.63 -4.94 -6.81
CA GLY A 153 -19.68 -4.80 -7.82
C GLY A 153 -19.48 -5.75 -9.00
N TRP A 154 -18.25 -5.81 -9.51
CA TRP A 154 -17.89 -6.77 -10.57
C TRP A 154 -18.01 -8.22 -10.10
N ALA A 155 -17.56 -8.54 -8.90
CA ALA A 155 -17.69 -9.86 -8.32
C ALA A 155 -19.17 -10.28 -8.19
N GLY A 156 -20.04 -9.36 -7.78
CA GLY A 156 -21.49 -9.58 -7.71
C GLY A 156 -22.15 -9.76 -9.08
N LEU A 157 -21.71 -9.02 -10.10
CA LEU A 157 -22.23 -9.10 -11.47
C LEU A 157 -21.76 -10.38 -12.19
N ARG A 158 -20.46 -10.64 -12.17
CA ARG A 158 -19.83 -11.79 -12.86
C ARG A 158 -19.82 -13.06 -12.03
N ARG A 159 -20.20 -12.99 -10.75
CA ARG A 159 -20.22 -14.10 -9.79
C ARG A 159 -18.84 -14.75 -9.60
N ARG A 160 -17.78 -13.96 -9.74
CA ARG A 160 -16.37 -14.41 -9.66
C ARG A 160 -15.60 -13.52 -8.70
N LEU A 161 -15.46 -13.97 -7.45
CA LEU A 161 -14.74 -13.23 -6.40
C LEU A 161 -13.29 -12.94 -6.78
N ALA A 162 -12.58 -13.95 -7.29
CA ALA A 162 -11.22 -13.82 -7.80
C ALA A 162 -11.08 -12.72 -8.86
N GLY A 163 -12.00 -12.69 -9.83
CA GLY A 163 -12.00 -11.66 -10.87
C GLY A 163 -12.30 -10.26 -10.33
N GLY A 164 -13.12 -10.15 -9.27
CA GLY A 164 -13.34 -8.90 -8.57
C GLY A 164 -12.09 -8.40 -7.85
N LEU A 165 -11.34 -9.29 -7.18
CA LEU A 165 -10.11 -8.93 -6.47
C LEU A 165 -9.03 -8.50 -7.45
N ALA A 166 -8.91 -9.20 -8.57
CA ALA A 166 -8.04 -8.82 -9.67
C ALA A 166 -8.37 -7.42 -10.19
N LEU A 167 -9.65 -7.15 -10.43
CA LEU A 167 -10.11 -5.83 -10.88
C LEU A 167 -9.82 -4.75 -9.84
N ALA A 168 -10.06 -5.02 -8.55
CA ALA A 168 -9.76 -4.08 -7.47
C ALA A 168 -8.27 -3.73 -7.43
N GLY A 169 -7.39 -4.73 -7.51
CA GLY A 169 -5.94 -4.52 -7.57
C GLY A 169 -5.48 -3.70 -8.78
N VAL A 170 -5.93 -4.08 -9.97
CA VAL A 170 -5.60 -3.35 -11.22
C VAL A 170 -6.11 -1.91 -11.16
N LEU A 171 -7.36 -1.71 -10.74
CA LEU A 171 -7.96 -0.38 -10.67
C LEU A 171 -7.27 0.49 -9.63
N ALA A 172 -6.90 -0.05 -8.46
CA ALA A 172 -6.16 0.68 -7.45
C ALA A 172 -4.81 1.17 -7.99
N GLN A 173 -4.05 0.31 -8.66
CA GLN A 173 -2.77 0.66 -9.27
C GLN A 173 -2.94 1.75 -10.36
N LEU A 174 -3.94 1.60 -11.23
CA LEU A 174 -4.24 2.61 -12.27
C LEU A 174 -4.63 3.96 -11.66
N LEU A 175 -5.44 3.97 -10.60
CA LEU A 175 -5.82 5.20 -9.90
C LEU A 175 -4.61 5.87 -9.23
N VAL A 176 -3.72 5.11 -8.59
CA VAL A 176 -2.45 5.64 -8.03
C VAL A 176 -1.57 6.23 -9.13
N LEU A 177 -1.53 5.62 -10.32
CA LEU A 177 -0.81 6.16 -11.47
C LEU A 177 -1.49 7.40 -12.07
N ALA A 178 -2.80 7.55 -11.89
CA ALA A 178 -3.56 8.72 -12.35
C ALA A 178 -3.53 9.88 -11.35
N LEU A 179 -3.09 9.66 -10.10
CA LEU A 179 -2.95 10.75 -9.13
C LEU A 179 -2.02 11.84 -9.67
N PRO A 180 -2.39 13.13 -9.45
CA PRO A 180 -1.61 14.26 -9.93
C PRO A 180 -0.20 14.20 -9.33
N TRP A 181 0.79 14.57 -10.14
CA TRP A 181 2.17 14.74 -9.69
C TRP A 181 2.50 16.22 -9.62
N PRO A 182 3.20 16.70 -8.59
CA PRO A 182 3.53 18.11 -8.46
C PRO A 182 4.35 18.58 -9.68
N PRO A 183 3.89 19.61 -10.42
CA PRO A 183 4.62 20.16 -11.55
C PRO A 183 6.00 20.66 -11.13
N GLY A 184 6.99 20.51 -12.01
CA GLY A 184 8.38 20.91 -11.75
C GLY A 184 9.24 19.85 -11.06
N PHE A 185 8.66 18.73 -10.60
CA PHE A 185 9.41 17.60 -10.06
C PHE A 185 9.43 16.42 -11.03
N ALA A 186 10.56 15.72 -11.11
CA ALA A 186 10.67 14.49 -11.88
C ALA A 186 9.74 13.43 -11.28
N ARG A 187 8.95 12.76 -12.13
CA ARG A 187 8.12 11.65 -11.70
C ARG A 187 9.02 10.41 -11.55
N PRO A 188 9.07 9.76 -10.38
CA PRO A 188 9.88 8.56 -10.19
C PRO A 188 9.39 7.47 -11.15
N SER A 189 10.34 6.62 -11.57
CA SER A 189 9.99 5.48 -12.41
C SER A 189 9.02 4.55 -11.67
N LEU A 190 8.33 3.68 -12.40
CA LEU A 190 7.45 2.69 -11.77
C LEU A 190 8.26 1.76 -10.85
N GLN A 191 9.50 1.43 -11.22
CA GLN A 191 10.39 0.63 -10.39
C GLN A 191 10.74 1.34 -9.07
N ASP A 192 11.08 2.64 -9.12
CA ASP A 192 11.39 3.42 -7.91
C ASP A 192 10.17 3.53 -6.99
N ARG A 193 8.98 3.76 -7.56
CA ARG A 193 7.73 3.77 -6.78
C ARG A 193 7.42 2.43 -6.09
N TRP A 194 7.86 1.32 -6.69
CA TRP A 194 7.73 0.00 -6.09
C TRP A 194 8.79 -0.28 -5.05
N HIS A 195 10.02 0.14 -5.31
CA HIS A 195 11.10 0.09 -4.33
C HIS A 195 10.75 0.87 -3.05
N ASP A 196 10.15 2.05 -3.19
CA ASP A 196 9.76 2.90 -2.06
C ASP A 196 8.43 2.46 -1.43
N GLY A 197 7.80 1.43 -2.00
CA GLY A 197 6.53 0.86 -1.56
C GLY A 197 6.70 -0.19 -0.46
N PRO A 198 5.70 -0.37 0.41
CA PRO A 198 5.84 -1.21 1.61
C PRO A 198 6.00 -2.71 1.31
N LEU A 199 5.32 -3.25 0.30
CA LEU A 199 5.50 -4.64 -0.14
C LEU A 199 6.52 -4.74 -1.27
N GLY A 200 6.56 -3.72 -2.14
CA GLY A 200 7.46 -3.70 -3.29
C GLY A 200 8.94 -3.61 -2.90
N HIS A 201 9.27 -2.92 -1.80
CA HIS A 201 10.65 -2.74 -1.32
C HIS A 201 11.39 -4.08 -1.19
N ALA A 202 10.84 -5.03 -0.43
CA ALA A 202 11.49 -6.33 -0.21
C ALA A 202 11.70 -7.12 -1.50
N VAL A 203 10.76 -7.01 -2.45
CA VAL A 203 10.86 -7.69 -3.75
C VAL A 203 11.94 -7.05 -4.63
N VAL A 204 11.99 -5.71 -4.64
CA VAL A 204 12.99 -4.97 -5.43
C VAL A 204 14.39 -5.11 -4.84
N GLU A 205 14.54 -5.06 -3.52
CA GLU A 205 15.82 -5.29 -2.85
C GLU A 205 16.34 -6.71 -3.09
N LEU A 206 15.48 -7.72 -2.97
CA LEU A 206 15.84 -9.10 -3.34
C LEU A 206 16.28 -9.17 -4.81
N ALA A 207 15.60 -8.47 -5.72
CA ALA A 207 15.97 -8.44 -7.13
C ALA A 207 17.32 -7.74 -7.36
N ARG A 208 17.63 -6.65 -6.64
CA ARG A 208 18.91 -5.93 -6.74
C ARG A 208 20.09 -6.70 -6.15
N ALA A 209 19.85 -7.54 -5.15
CA ALA A 209 20.86 -8.43 -4.57
C ALA A 209 21.25 -9.58 -5.52
N LEU A 210 20.45 -9.84 -6.56
CA LEU A 210 20.69 -10.89 -7.53
C LEU A 210 21.42 -10.34 -8.77
N PRO A 211 22.34 -11.11 -9.39
CA PRO A 211 22.89 -10.75 -10.69
C PRO A 211 21.78 -10.60 -11.75
N ASP A 212 21.95 -9.66 -12.70
CA ASP A 212 20.95 -9.40 -13.76
C ASP A 212 20.52 -10.67 -14.50
N ALA A 213 21.45 -11.61 -14.72
CA ALA A 213 21.16 -12.90 -15.34
C ALA A 213 20.19 -13.74 -14.49
N SER A 214 20.33 -13.74 -13.16
CA SER A 214 19.44 -14.45 -12.24
C SER A 214 18.05 -13.82 -12.19
N VAL A 215 17.97 -12.48 -12.23
CA VAL A 215 16.68 -11.77 -12.32
C VAL A 215 15.99 -12.08 -13.65
N ALA A 216 16.72 -12.05 -14.77
CA ALA A 216 16.19 -12.38 -16.09
C ALA A 216 15.71 -13.84 -16.17
N ILE A 217 16.48 -14.79 -15.62
CA ILE A 217 16.07 -16.20 -15.52
C ILE A 217 14.83 -16.33 -14.65
N GLY A 218 14.80 -15.70 -13.48
CA GLY A 218 13.64 -15.71 -12.59
C GLY A 218 12.39 -15.16 -13.25
N ALA A 219 12.49 -14.00 -13.91
CA ALA A 219 11.41 -13.42 -14.69
C ALA A 219 10.97 -14.34 -15.85
N GLY A 220 11.92 -14.97 -16.54
CA GLY A 220 11.66 -15.96 -17.58
C GLY A 220 10.91 -17.19 -17.06
N VAL A 221 11.32 -17.74 -15.91
CA VAL A 221 10.66 -18.87 -15.25
C VAL A 221 9.27 -18.48 -14.79
N VAL A 222 9.09 -17.33 -14.14
CA VAL A 222 7.76 -16.83 -13.73
C VAL A 222 6.87 -16.66 -14.95
N THR A 223 7.36 -16.04 -16.02
CA THR A 223 6.62 -15.84 -17.27
C THR A 223 6.24 -17.19 -17.90
N LEU A 224 7.18 -18.13 -17.99
CA LEU A 224 6.93 -19.47 -18.50
C LEU A 224 5.90 -20.21 -17.66
N CYS A 225 6.02 -20.18 -16.33
CA CYS A 225 5.03 -20.76 -15.42
C CYS A 225 3.65 -20.14 -15.61
N LEU A 226 3.56 -18.83 -15.85
CA LEU A 226 2.30 -18.13 -16.10
C LEU A 226 1.68 -18.56 -17.45
N VAL A 227 2.50 -18.67 -18.49
CA VAL A 227 2.09 -19.18 -19.81
C VAL A 227 1.64 -20.64 -19.70
N LEU A 228 2.41 -21.48 -19.03
CA LEU A 228 2.06 -22.88 -18.78
C LEU A 228 0.77 -22.99 -17.97
N MET A 229 0.57 -22.16 -16.95
CA MET A 229 -0.69 -22.11 -16.20
C MET A 229 -1.87 -21.73 -17.09
N ILE A 230 -1.70 -20.79 -18.04
CA ILE A 230 -2.75 -20.43 -19.01
C ILE A 230 -3.07 -21.61 -19.94
N PHE A 231 -2.06 -22.28 -20.48
CA PHE A 231 -2.26 -23.43 -21.37
C PHE A 231 -2.83 -24.64 -20.63
N ASP A 232 -2.31 -24.93 -19.45
CA ASP A 232 -2.78 -26.02 -18.60
C ASP A 232 -4.21 -25.75 -18.12
N HIS A 233 -4.56 -24.52 -17.76
CA HIS A 233 -5.94 -24.15 -17.45
C HIS A 233 -6.93 -24.47 -18.59
N ARG A 234 -6.51 -24.28 -19.86
CA ARG A 234 -7.34 -24.64 -21.02
C ARG A 234 -7.47 -26.15 -21.23
N ARG A 235 -6.51 -26.93 -20.73
CA ARG A 235 -6.45 -28.40 -20.88
C ARG A 235 -7.05 -29.15 -19.68
N SER A 236 -6.99 -28.56 -18.49
CA SER A 236 -7.38 -29.13 -17.20
C SER A 236 -8.65 -28.49 -16.61
N SER A 237 -9.48 -27.83 -17.44
CA SER A 237 -10.77 -27.28 -16.98
C SER A 237 -11.67 -28.35 -16.35
N GLU A 238 -11.49 -29.61 -16.72
CA GLU A 238 -12.18 -30.78 -16.16
C GLU A 238 -11.54 -31.33 -14.87
N ALA A 239 -10.28 -30.99 -14.56
CA ALA A 239 -9.52 -31.49 -13.41
C ALA A 239 -9.31 -30.43 -12.29
N GLY A 240 -9.98 -29.28 -12.36
CA GLY A 240 -9.96 -28.27 -11.30
C GLY A 240 -8.87 -27.19 -11.40
N GLY A 241 -8.04 -27.19 -12.46
CA GLY A 241 -6.99 -26.16 -12.65
C GLY A 241 -7.53 -24.72 -12.71
N GLY A 242 -8.78 -24.54 -13.12
CA GLY A 242 -9.44 -23.23 -13.11
C GLY A 242 -9.70 -22.64 -11.72
N VAL A 243 -9.84 -23.49 -10.70
CA VAL A 243 -10.01 -23.02 -9.32
C VAL A 243 -8.70 -22.45 -8.78
N VAL A 244 -7.57 -23.14 -9.05
CA VAL A 244 -6.24 -22.71 -8.63
C VAL A 244 -5.83 -21.41 -9.32
N ALA A 245 -5.98 -21.34 -10.65
CA ALA A 245 -5.64 -20.13 -11.41
C ALA A 245 -6.49 -18.92 -10.96
N ALA A 246 -7.79 -19.12 -10.70
CA ALA A 246 -8.64 -18.07 -10.14
C ALA A 246 -8.19 -17.68 -8.72
N GLY A 247 -7.84 -18.63 -7.88
CA GLY A 247 -7.31 -18.37 -6.53
C GLY A 247 -6.05 -17.50 -6.57
N MET A 248 -5.06 -17.89 -7.38
CA MET A 248 -3.82 -17.12 -7.57
C MET A 248 -4.09 -15.71 -8.09
N LEU A 249 -4.96 -15.58 -9.10
CA LEU A 249 -5.35 -14.28 -9.64
C LEU A 249 -6.00 -13.40 -8.55
N GLY A 250 -6.83 -13.98 -7.69
CA GLY A 250 -7.41 -13.28 -6.55
C GLY A 250 -6.37 -12.81 -5.53
N VAL A 251 -5.39 -13.65 -5.21
CA VAL A 251 -4.28 -13.31 -4.30
C VAL A 251 -3.42 -12.19 -4.88
N LEU A 252 -3.02 -12.29 -6.15
CA LEU A 252 -2.24 -11.23 -6.83
C LEU A 252 -3.02 -9.91 -6.87
N GLY A 253 -4.32 -9.97 -7.15
CA GLY A 253 -5.20 -8.80 -7.09
C GLY A 253 -5.27 -8.17 -5.70
N ALA A 254 -5.39 -8.98 -4.65
CA ALA A 254 -5.43 -8.51 -3.27
C ALA A 254 -4.10 -7.88 -2.84
N LEU A 255 -2.96 -8.47 -3.20
CA LEU A 255 -1.63 -7.92 -2.93
C LEU A 255 -1.41 -6.60 -3.68
N ALA A 256 -1.78 -6.55 -4.96
CA ALA A 256 -1.69 -5.31 -5.75
C ALA A 256 -2.58 -4.20 -5.18
N TRP A 257 -3.78 -4.56 -4.70
CA TRP A 257 -4.66 -3.62 -4.01
C TRP A 257 -4.05 -3.12 -2.71
N LEU A 258 -3.54 -4.04 -1.87
CA LEU A 258 -2.95 -3.71 -0.57
C LEU A 258 -1.75 -2.77 -0.74
N GLU A 259 -0.86 -3.08 -1.68
CA GLU A 259 0.28 -2.22 -2.01
C GLU A 259 -0.15 -0.81 -2.40
N ALA A 260 -1.11 -0.69 -3.33
CA ALA A 260 -1.64 0.61 -3.76
C ALA A 260 -2.29 1.36 -2.58
N ALA A 261 -3.08 0.67 -1.77
CA ALA A 261 -3.78 1.23 -0.63
C ALA A 261 -2.81 1.74 0.45
N LEU A 262 -1.74 0.99 0.74
CA LEU A 262 -0.73 1.42 1.70
C LEU A 262 0.03 2.66 1.21
N ARG A 263 0.32 2.77 -0.09
CA ARG A 263 0.97 3.97 -0.69
C ARG A 263 0.13 5.24 -0.57
N VAL A 264 -1.19 5.11 -0.47
CA VAL A 264 -2.14 6.25 -0.40
C VAL A 264 -2.74 6.44 1.00
N GLY A 265 -2.20 5.80 2.02
CA GLY A 265 -2.54 6.09 3.41
C GLY A 265 -3.52 5.12 4.08
N LEU A 266 -3.61 3.86 3.65
CA LEU A 266 -4.48 2.86 4.28
C LEU A 266 -4.26 2.74 5.80
N VAL A 267 -3.00 2.71 6.27
CA VAL A 267 -2.69 2.52 7.70
C VAL A 267 -3.27 3.67 8.57
N PRO A 268 -2.91 4.95 8.33
CA PRO A 268 -3.47 6.03 9.12
C PRO A 268 -4.98 6.21 8.92
N TRP A 269 -5.51 5.84 7.75
CA TRP A 269 -6.95 5.86 7.51
C TRP A 269 -7.71 4.83 8.35
N VAL A 270 -7.23 3.59 8.43
CA VAL A 270 -7.87 2.51 9.20
C VAL A 270 -7.67 2.69 10.71
N ALA A 271 -6.69 3.48 11.14
CA ALA A 271 -6.57 3.88 12.54
C ALA A 271 -7.76 4.73 13.03
N GLN A 272 -8.55 5.30 12.10
CA GLN A 272 -9.72 6.11 12.42
C GLN A 272 -11.02 5.28 12.44
N PRO A 273 -12.00 5.63 13.29
CA PRO A 273 -13.33 5.01 13.27
C PRO A 273 -14.02 5.10 11.89
N ALA A 274 -13.82 6.21 11.18
CA ALA A 274 -14.37 6.44 9.85
C ALA A 274 -13.82 5.45 8.81
N GLY A 275 -12.50 5.18 8.85
CA GLY A 275 -11.88 4.15 8.00
C GLY A 275 -12.40 2.74 8.32
N TRP A 276 -12.56 2.41 9.60
CA TRP A 276 -13.20 1.15 10.01
C TRP A 276 -14.63 1.01 9.48
N LEU A 277 -15.45 2.06 9.61
CA LEU A 277 -16.81 2.06 9.08
C LEU A 277 -16.82 1.83 7.57
N ALA A 278 -15.91 2.47 6.85
CA ALA A 278 -15.77 2.32 5.41
C ALA A 278 -15.41 0.87 5.02
N LEU A 279 -14.44 0.28 5.72
CA LEU A 279 -14.00 -1.10 5.49
C LEU A 279 -15.09 -2.13 5.84
N VAL A 280 -15.84 -1.92 6.93
CA VAL A 280 -16.97 -2.79 7.30
C VAL A 280 -18.04 -2.74 6.22
N GLY A 281 -18.35 -1.55 5.69
CA GLY A 281 -19.25 -1.41 4.54
C GLY A 281 -18.74 -2.17 3.31
N ALA A 282 -17.48 -1.98 2.94
CA ALA A 282 -16.87 -2.71 1.82
C ALA A 282 -16.90 -4.23 2.04
N ALA A 283 -16.52 -4.71 3.23
CA ALA A 283 -16.53 -6.13 3.59
C ALA A 283 -17.96 -6.71 3.54
N GLY A 284 -18.96 -5.96 3.99
CA GLY A 284 -20.36 -6.34 3.88
C GLY A 284 -20.80 -6.55 2.42
N LEU A 285 -20.32 -5.69 1.51
CA LEU A 285 -20.60 -5.80 0.08
C LEU A 285 -19.93 -7.03 -0.55
N TRP A 286 -18.69 -7.34 -0.16
CA TRP A 286 -17.99 -8.56 -0.56
C TRP A 286 -18.68 -9.83 -0.03
N ALA A 287 -19.12 -9.82 1.23
CA ALA A 287 -19.88 -10.93 1.82
C ALA A 287 -21.22 -11.15 1.10
N TRP A 288 -21.91 -10.06 0.71
CA TRP A 288 -23.10 -10.15 -0.13
C TRP A 288 -22.79 -10.76 -1.50
N ALA A 289 -21.74 -10.31 -2.18
CA ALA A 289 -21.34 -10.85 -3.48
C ALA A 289 -21.02 -12.36 -3.41
N GLY A 290 -20.35 -12.80 -2.34
CA GLY A 290 -20.08 -14.21 -2.07
C GLY A 290 -21.34 -15.02 -1.83
N ARG A 291 -22.26 -14.55 -0.97
CA ARG A 291 -23.53 -15.24 -0.68
C ARG A 291 -24.41 -15.38 -1.92
N ARG A 292 -24.46 -14.35 -2.77
CA ARG A 292 -25.23 -14.38 -4.03
C ARG A 292 -24.76 -15.51 -4.93
N ARG A 293 -23.44 -15.73 -5.03
CA ARG A 293 -22.86 -16.85 -5.79
C ARG A 293 -23.33 -18.21 -5.23
N SER A 294 -23.21 -18.42 -3.93
CA SER A 294 -23.56 -19.70 -3.29
C SER A 294 -25.06 -20.03 -3.35
N ALA A 295 -25.94 -19.02 -3.35
CA ALA A 295 -27.38 -19.25 -3.53
C ALA A 295 -27.69 -19.86 -4.92
N LEU A 296 -27.07 -19.31 -5.97
CA LEU A 296 -27.28 -19.76 -7.35
C LEU A 296 -26.63 -21.10 -7.66
N GLU A 297 -25.49 -21.41 -7.04
CA GLU A 297 -24.88 -22.74 -7.15
C GLU A 297 -25.78 -23.82 -6.54
N ARG A 298 -26.52 -23.51 -5.46
CA ARG A 298 -27.51 -24.41 -4.86
C ARG A 298 -28.76 -24.60 -5.70
N GLU A 299 -29.21 -23.58 -6.43
CA GLU A 299 -30.37 -23.72 -7.34
C GLU A 299 -30.06 -24.57 -8.59
N ARG A 300 -28.78 -24.77 -8.91
CA ARG A 300 -28.33 -25.54 -10.07
C ARG A 300 -28.00 -27.00 -9.74
N ALA A 301 -27.84 -27.34 -8.47
CA ALA A 301 -27.54 -28.68 -7.98
C ALA A 301 -28.82 -29.43 -7.62
#